data_AF-A0A2G8XNF4-F1
#
_entry.id   AF-A0A2G8XNF4-F1
#
_cell.length_a   1.000
_cell.length_b   1.000
_cell.length_c   1.000
_cell.angle_alpha   90.00
_cell.angle_beta   90.00
_cell.angle_gamma   90.00
#
_symmetry.space_group_name_H-M   'P 1'
#
loop_
_entity.id
_entity.type
_entity.pdbx_description
1 polymer ?
#
loop_
_entity_poly.entity_id
_entity_poly.type
_entity_poly.pdbx_seq_one_letter_code
_entity_poly.pdbx_strand_id
1 'polypeptide(L)'
;DPSAKIGEDCLIGPDVTIDRGVVVGRGCRLQRSALMEGVRVGDYTWMETAIVGWQSRIGKWCRIEGLTVVGEDVHIRSECCINGAFVLPHKSITQSIREPGSIIM
;
A
#
# COMPACT_ATOMS: atom_id res chain seq x y z
N ASP A 1 -9.09 -0.67 13.00
CA ASP A 1 -10.43 -0.09 13.31
C ASP A 1 -11.53 -1.08 12.92
N PRO A 2 -12.69 -1.17 13.62
CA PRO A 2 -13.77 -2.10 13.29
C PRO A 2 -14.40 -1.92 11.90
N SER A 3 -14.29 -0.73 11.31
CA SER A 3 -14.79 -0.44 9.95
C SER A 3 -13.88 -0.97 8.85
N ALA A 4 -12.66 -1.40 9.18
CA ALA A 4 -11.74 -1.97 8.21
C ALA A 4 -12.24 -3.34 7.72
N LYS A 5 -12.08 -3.59 6.42
CA LYS A 5 -12.47 -4.85 5.77
C LYS A 5 -11.22 -5.56 5.29
N ILE A 6 -11.05 -6.80 5.74
CA ILE A 6 -9.93 -7.65 5.34
C ILE A 6 -10.50 -8.84 4.56
N GLY A 7 -9.98 -9.07 3.37
CA GLY A 7 -10.38 -10.18 2.52
C GLY A 7 -9.93 -11.53 3.06
N GLU A 8 -10.46 -12.60 2.47
CA GLU A 8 -10.09 -13.98 2.78
C GLU A 8 -8.60 -14.25 2.50
N ASP A 9 -8.02 -15.24 3.18
CA ASP A 9 -6.62 -15.69 3.03
C ASP A 9 -5.56 -14.59 3.22
N CYS A 10 -5.90 -13.47 3.86
CA CYS A 10 -4.93 -12.44 4.18
C CYS A 10 -4.08 -12.83 5.39
N LEU A 11 -2.78 -12.50 5.33
CA LEU A 11 -1.88 -12.60 6.46
C LEU A 11 -1.48 -11.21 6.93
N ILE A 12 -1.91 -10.87 8.14
CA ILE A 12 -1.50 -9.64 8.82
C ILE A 12 -0.35 -9.99 9.76
N GLY A 13 0.85 -9.55 9.39
CA GLY A 13 2.07 -9.72 10.15
C GLY A 13 2.21 -8.73 11.31
N PRO A 14 3.35 -8.75 12.02
CA PRO A 14 3.62 -7.86 13.14
C PRO A 14 3.70 -6.39 12.68
N ASP A 15 3.41 -5.49 13.62
CA ASP A 15 3.54 -4.04 13.46
C ASP A 15 2.75 -3.47 12.26
N VAL A 16 1.55 -4.00 12.03
CA VAL A 16 0.63 -3.50 11.02
C VAL A 16 -0.47 -2.67 11.66
N THR A 17 -0.64 -1.45 11.16
CA THR A 17 -1.73 -0.54 11.55
C THR A 17 -2.72 -0.41 10.41
N ILE A 18 -4.00 -0.66 10.69
CA ILE A 18 -5.11 -0.55 9.74
C ILE A 18 -6.16 0.42 10.30
N ASP A 19 -6.27 1.59 9.68
CA ASP A 19 -7.19 2.65 10.09
C ASP A 19 -8.63 2.42 9.57
N ARG A 20 -9.53 3.36 9.89
CA ARG A 20 -10.96 3.32 9.53
C ARG A 20 -11.18 3.33 8.02
N GLY A 21 -12.18 2.58 7.56
CA GLY A 21 -12.57 2.50 6.16
C GLY A 21 -11.54 1.86 5.22
N VAL A 22 -10.44 1.32 5.75
CA VAL A 22 -9.45 0.59 4.93
C VAL A 22 -10.06 -0.70 4.40
N VAL A 23 -9.79 -1.01 3.13
CA VAL A 23 -10.22 -2.25 2.49
C VAL A 23 -9.00 -2.97 1.96
N VAL A 24 -8.74 -4.18 2.47
CA VAL A 24 -7.66 -5.07 2.03
C VAL A 24 -8.28 -6.19 1.21
N GLY A 25 -7.86 -6.33 -0.05
CA GLY A 25 -8.27 -7.42 -0.94
C GLY A 25 -7.80 -8.79 -0.46
N ARG A 26 -8.27 -9.87 -1.08
CA ARG A 26 -7.95 -11.24 -0.63
C ARG A 26 -6.49 -11.60 -0.84
N GLY A 27 -5.97 -12.55 -0.05
CA GLY A 27 -4.62 -13.08 -0.23
C GLY A 27 -3.49 -12.08 0.00
N CYS A 28 -3.79 -10.90 0.58
CA CYS A 28 -2.78 -9.89 0.86
C CYS A 28 -1.88 -10.31 2.02
N ARG A 29 -0.64 -9.83 1.99
CA ARG A 29 0.34 -10.06 3.05
C ARG A 29 0.94 -8.74 3.47
N LEU A 30 0.67 -8.32 4.70
CA LEU A 30 1.06 -7.01 5.23
C LEU A 30 1.99 -7.20 6.41
N GLN A 31 3.09 -6.46 6.50
CA GLN A 31 4.03 -6.53 7.62
C GLN A 31 4.71 -5.18 7.83
N ARG A 32 4.90 -4.76 9.10
CA ARG A 32 5.56 -3.48 9.45
C ARG A 32 5.05 -2.30 8.62
N SER A 33 3.73 -2.17 8.49
CA SER A 33 3.13 -1.24 7.54
C SER A 33 1.95 -0.50 8.15
N ALA A 34 1.76 0.76 7.76
CA ALA A 34 0.65 1.58 8.22
C ALA A 34 -0.25 1.98 7.05
N LEU A 35 -1.55 1.67 7.16
CA LEU A 35 -2.58 2.02 6.19
C LEU A 35 -3.49 3.07 6.82
N MET A 36 -3.48 4.27 6.25
CA MET A 36 -4.29 5.39 6.71
C MET A 36 -5.75 5.26 6.27
N GLU A 37 -6.62 6.13 6.78
CA GLU A 37 -8.06 6.08 6.51
C GLU A 37 -8.38 6.02 5.00
N GLY A 38 -9.34 5.14 4.68
CA GLY A 38 -9.91 5.02 3.33
C GLY A 38 -9.00 4.34 2.30
N VAL A 39 -7.82 3.87 2.68
CA VAL A 39 -6.91 3.16 1.77
C VAL A 39 -7.55 1.88 1.24
N ARG A 40 -7.35 1.60 -0.06
CA ARG A 40 -7.80 0.36 -0.70
C ARG A 40 -6.62 -0.40 -1.27
N VAL A 41 -6.44 -1.65 -0.83
CA VAL A 41 -5.39 -2.55 -1.32
C VAL A 41 -6.01 -3.64 -2.18
N GLY A 42 -5.51 -3.79 -3.41
CA GLY A 42 -5.95 -4.83 -4.33
C GLY A 42 -5.48 -6.23 -3.92
N ASP A 43 -6.15 -7.25 -4.46
CA ASP A 43 -5.90 -8.66 -4.16
C ASP A 43 -4.44 -9.09 -4.41
N TYR A 44 -3.98 -10.05 -3.60
CA TYR A 44 -2.64 -10.68 -3.69
C TYR A 44 -1.47 -9.71 -3.64
N THR A 45 -1.68 -8.53 -3.04
CA THR A 45 -0.63 -7.54 -2.84
C THR A 45 0.18 -7.89 -1.60
N TRP A 46 1.49 -7.76 -1.73
CA TRP A 46 2.43 -7.90 -0.63
C TRP A 46 3.01 -6.54 -0.28
N MET A 47 2.98 -6.21 1.01
CA MET A 47 3.45 -4.95 1.53
C MET A 47 4.29 -5.17 2.80
N GLU A 48 5.50 -4.65 2.79
CA GLU A 48 6.46 -4.77 3.89
C GLU A 48 7.15 -3.43 4.12
N THR A 49 7.21 -2.96 5.37
CA THR A 49 7.96 -1.75 5.70
C THR A 49 7.49 -0.54 4.85
N ALA A 50 6.19 -0.21 4.93
CA ALA A 50 5.58 0.85 4.10
C ALA A 50 4.52 1.68 4.83
N ILE A 51 4.36 2.94 4.43
CA ILE A 51 3.29 3.83 4.89
C ILE A 51 2.43 4.22 3.69
N VAL A 52 1.13 3.98 3.78
CA VAL A 52 0.16 4.32 2.72
C VAL A 52 -0.78 5.42 3.19
N GLY A 53 -0.66 6.59 2.58
CA GLY A 53 -1.42 7.79 2.91
C GLY A 53 -2.90 7.72 2.54
N TRP A 54 -3.68 8.64 3.10
CA TRP A 54 -5.14 8.68 3.05
C TRP A 54 -5.72 8.52 1.65
N GLN A 55 -6.86 7.83 1.54
CA GLN A 55 -7.63 7.64 0.30
C GLN A 55 -6.84 7.04 -0.87
N SER A 56 -5.64 6.51 -0.63
CA SER A 56 -4.81 5.92 -1.68
C SER A 56 -5.33 4.55 -2.12
N ARG A 57 -5.03 4.21 -3.37
CA ARG A 57 -5.41 2.94 -3.99
C ARG A 57 -4.17 2.21 -4.46
N ILE A 58 -3.96 1.03 -3.90
CA ILE A 58 -2.93 0.10 -4.35
C ILE A 58 -3.60 -0.95 -5.23
N GLY A 59 -3.04 -1.15 -6.43
CA GLY A 59 -3.50 -2.17 -7.36
C GLY A 59 -3.37 -3.61 -6.84
N LYS A 60 -3.78 -4.56 -7.69
CA LYS A 60 -3.64 -6.00 -7.42
C LYS A 60 -2.23 -6.46 -7.76
N TRP A 61 -1.76 -7.53 -7.12
CA TRP A 61 -0.43 -8.10 -7.38
C TRP A 61 0.71 -7.10 -7.27
N CYS A 62 0.56 -6.10 -6.39
CA CYS A 62 1.60 -5.13 -6.15
C CYS A 62 2.60 -5.67 -5.12
N ARG A 63 3.83 -5.17 -5.22
CA ARG A 63 4.88 -5.34 -4.22
C ARG A 63 5.28 -3.97 -3.73
N ILE A 64 5.12 -3.70 -2.44
CA ILE A 64 5.52 -2.44 -1.82
C ILE A 64 6.49 -2.77 -0.70
N GLU A 65 7.74 -2.33 -0.85
CA GLU A 65 8.81 -2.65 0.09
C GLU A 65 9.79 -1.48 0.29
N GLY A 66 10.78 -1.66 1.15
CA GLY A 66 11.98 -0.82 1.19
C GLY A 66 11.82 0.56 1.85
N LEU A 67 10.93 0.74 2.84
CA LEU A 67 10.60 2.05 3.44
C LEU A 67 9.87 2.97 2.45
N THR A 68 8.94 2.41 1.70
CA THR A 68 8.10 3.21 0.78
C THR A 68 7.11 4.06 1.56
N VAL A 69 7.02 5.35 1.21
CA VAL A 69 6.04 6.28 1.73
C VAL A 69 5.16 6.76 0.58
N VAL A 70 3.86 6.57 0.73
CA VAL A 70 2.86 7.00 -0.24
C VAL A 70 2.04 8.13 0.36
N GLY A 71 1.94 9.26 -0.35
CA GLY A 71 1.15 10.42 0.05
C GLY A 71 -0.37 10.18 0.01
N GLU A 72 -1.13 11.25 0.20
CA GLU A 72 -2.59 11.23 0.06
C GLU A 72 -3.01 11.07 -1.40
N ASP A 73 -4.10 10.34 -1.64
CA ASP A 73 -4.76 10.22 -2.95
C ASP A 73 -3.81 9.72 -4.05
N VAL A 74 -2.95 8.76 -3.71
CA VAL A 74 -2.05 8.13 -4.67
C VAL A 74 -2.69 6.88 -5.25
N HIS A 75 -2.55 6.72 -6.56
CA HIS A 75 -3.05 5.58 -7.31
C HIS A 75 -1.88 4.76 -7.86
N ILE A 76 -1.63 3.58 -7.30
CA ILE A 76 -0.63 2.64 -7.80
C ILE A 76 -1.34 1.60 -8.66
N ARG A 77 -0.91 1.47 -9.93
CA ARG A 77 -1.46 0.48 -10.85
C ARG A 77 -1.18 -0.94 -10.35
N SER A 78 -2.03 -1.88 -10.75
CA SER A 78 -1.78 -3.31 -10.54
C SER A 78 -0.45 -3.73 -11.15
N GLU A 79 0.15 -4.77 -10.57
CA GLU A 79 1.42 -5.38 -11.04
C GLU A 79 2.63 -4.45 -10.93
N CYS A 80 2.54 -3.40 -10.10
CA CYS A 80 3.65 -2.51 -9.82
C CYS A 80 4.48 -3.01 -8.63
N CYS A 81 5.80 -2.88 -8.77
CA CYS A 81 6.76 -3.05 -7.69
C CYS A 81 7.31 -1.68 -7.29
N ILE A 82 7.20 -1.32 -6.02
CA ILE A 82 7.66 -0.06 -5.44
C ILE A 82 8.65 -0.40 -4.32
N ASN A 83 9.89 0.00 -4.49
CA ASN A 83 10.97 -0.28 -3.55
C ASN A 83 11.60 1.02 -3.08
N GLY A 84 11.34 1.39 -1.83
CA GLY A 84 11.90 2.56 -1.15
C GLY A 84 11.63 3.90 -1.82
N ALA A 85 10.43 4.08 -2.38
CA ALA A 85 10.05 5.33 -3.02
C ALA A 85 9.30 6.27 -2.06
N PHE A 86 9.46 7.58 -2.27
CA PHE A 86 8.66 8.62 -1.63
C PHE A 86 7.73 9.21 -2.69
N VAL A 87 6.45 8.84 -2.64
CA VAL A 87 5.45 9.29 -3.61
C VAL A 87 4.67 10.46 -3.01
N LEU A 88 4.75 11.63 -3.66
CA LEU A 88 4.00 12.81 -3.22
C LEU A 88 2.48 12.65 -3.44
N PRO A 89 1.65 13.46 -2.76
CA PRO A 89 0.21 13.41 -2.91
C PRO A 89 -0.27 13.61 -4.36
N HIS A 90 -1.45 13.07 -4.65
CA HIS A 90 -2.15 13.20 -5.93
C HIS A 90 -1.34 12.67 -7.13
N LYS A 91 -0.61 11.57 -6.91
CA LYS A 91 0.19 10.92 -7.96
C LYS A 91 -0.41 9.61 -8.42
N SER A 92 -0.18 9.31 -9.68
CA SER A 92 -0.54 8.03 -10.28
C SER A 92 0.73 7.32 -10.70
N ILE A 93 1.06 6.23 -10.00
CA ILE A 93 2.18 5.38 -10.34
C ILE A 93 1.71 4.36 -11.37
N THR A 94 2.09 4.62 -12.62
CA THR A 94 1.82 3.69 -13.71
C THR A 94 2.91 2.64 -13.84
N GLN A 95 4.16 2.92 -13.45
CA GLN A 95 5.27 2.00 -13.69
C GLN A 95 6.03 1.69 -12.40
N SER A 96 6.63 0.51 -12.34
CA SER A 96 7.36 0.04 -11.17
C SER A 96 8.56 0.95 -10.89
N ILE A 97 8.76 1.28 -9.61
CA ILE A 97 9.87 2.08 -9.11
C ILE A 97 10.79 1.13 -8.34
N ARG A 98 11.94 0.82 -8.93
CA ARG A 98 12.86 -0.18 -8.37
C ARG A 98 14.03 0.43 -7.62
N GLU A 99 14.32 1.71 -7.86
CA GLU A 99 15.43 2.45 -7.27
C GLU A 99 15.02 3.06 -5.93
N PRO A 100 15.57 2.58 -4.80
CA PRO A 100 15.31 3.17 -3.49
C PRO A 100 15.77 4.63 -3.43
N GLY A 101 15.06 5.44 -2.67
CA GLY A 101 15.32 6.89 -2.56
C GLY A 101 14.68 7.71 -3.68
N SER A 102 13.97 7.09 -4.63
CA SER A 102 13.23 7.79 -5.68
C SER A 102 12.13 8.66 -5.07
N ILE A 103 12.14 9.96 -5.38
CA ILE A 103 11.08 10.90 -5.02
C ILE A 103 10.22 11.15 -6.25
N ILE A 104 8.93 10.81 -6.18
CA ILE A 104 7.98 11.01 -7.28
C ILE A 104 7.17 12.27 -7.03
N MET A 105 7.49 13.31 -7.82
CA MET A 105 6.88 14.64 -7.75
C MET A 105 5.71 14.86 -8.69
#